data_AF-A0A7D4B1W4-F1
#
_entry.id   AF-A0A7D4B1W4-F1
#
_cell.length_a   1.000
_cell.length_b   1.000
_cell.length_c   1.000
_cell.angle_alpha   90.00
_cell.angle_beta   90.00
_cell.angle_gamma   90.00
#
_symmetry.space_group_name_H-M   'P 1'
#
loop_
_entity.id
_entity.type
_entity.pdbx_description
1 polymer ?
#
loop_
_entity_poly.entity_id
_entity_poly.type
_entity_poly.pdbx_seq_one_letter_code
_entity_poly.pdbx_strand_id
1 'polypeptide(L)' 'MADQLQQIENILPEDIARTFEAAVNVFQGKSEHMDDLLKNGGTLLRKASKNFTPTQMVLGVAALAVVAIVVINRAAQE' A
#
# COMPACT_ATOMS: atom_id res chain seq x y z
N MET A 1 -13.10 -20.40 3.43
CA MET A 1 -12.65 -19.11 4.00
C MET A 1 -11.14 -19.09 4.31
N ALA A 2 -10.36 -20.12 3.95
CA ALA A 2 -8.90 -20.13 4.13
C ALA A 2 -8.11 -19.69 2.87
N ASP A 3 -8.67 -19.86 1.67
CA ASP A 3 -8.00 -19.55 0.39
C ASP A 3 -7.66 -18.06 0.16
N GLN A 4 -8.36 -17.12 0.80
CA GLN A 4 -8.14 -15.69 0.55
C GLN A 4 -6.81 -15.19 1.13
N LEU A 5 -6.25 -15.87 2.13
CA LEU A 5 -4.96 -15.52 2.71
C LEU A 5 -3.78 -15.92 1.81
N GLN A 6 -3.99 -16.91 0.93
CA GLN A 6 -2.96 -17.46 0.04
C GLN A 6 -2.67 -16.56 -1.18
N GLN A 7 -3.58 -15.65 -1.55
CA GLN A 7 -3.33 -14.71 -2.66
C GLN A 7 -2.43 -13.53 -2.28
N ILE A 8 -2.30 -13.24 -0.98
CA ILE A 8 -1.35 -12.26 -0.45
C ILE A 8 0.09 -12.73 -0.66
N GLU A 9 0.30 -14.04 -0.77
CA GLU A 9 1.60 -14.72 -0.87
C GLU A 9 2.40 -14.36 -2.15
N ASN A 10 1.72 -13.85 -3.20
CA ASN A 10 2.38 -13.40 -4.44
C ASN A 10 2.93 -11.96 -4.39
N ILE A 11 2.72 -11.28 -3.27
CA ILE A 11 3.42 -10.06 -2.93
C ILE A 11 4.39 -10.42 -1.81
N LEU A 12 5.68 -10.50 -2.13
CA LEU A 12 6.68 -10.80 -1.12
C LEU A 12 6.62 -9.68 -0.06
N PRO A 13 6.59 -10.02 1.24
CA PRO A 13 6.54 -9.02 2.30
C PRO A 13 7.72 -8.04 2.23
N GLU A 14 8.86 -8.47 1.69
CA GLU A 14 10.00 -7.58 1.41
C GLU A 14 9.71 -6.52 0.33
N ASP A 15 8.92 -6.85 -0.71
CA ASP A 15 8.58 -5.90 -1.78
C ASP A 15 7.66 -4.79 -1.25
N ILE A 16 6.74 -5.13 -0.35
CA ILE A 16 5.87 -4.16 0.34
C ILE A 16 6.72 -3.26 1.23
N ALA A 17 7.61 -3.86 2.04
CA ALA A 17 8.48 -3.12 2.95
C ALA A 17 9.36 -2.11 2.20
N ARG A 18 10.02 -2.53 1.12
CA ARG A 18 10.85 -1.64 0.29
C ARG A 18 10.03 -0.51 -0.35
N THR A 19 8.82 -0.80 -0.82
CA THR A 19 7.94 0.23 -1.41
C THR A 19 7.48 1.22 -0.34
N PHE A 20 7.15 0.75 0.86
CA PHE A 20 6.79 1.64 1.97
C PHE A 20 7.97 2.48 2.43
N GLU A 21 9.16 1.89 2.56
CA GLU A 21 10.38 2.60 2.94
C GLU A 21 10.73 3.68 1.92
N ALA A 22 10.69 3.34 0.62
CA ALA A 22 10.87 4.30 -0.45
C ALA A 22 9.79 5.39 -0.43
N ALA A 23 8.52 5.06 -0.12
CA ALA A 23 7.42 6.03 0.02
C ALA A 23 7.73 7.05 1.10
N VAL A 24 8.05 6.55 2.29
CA VAL A 24 8.40 7.37 3.46
C VAL A 24 9.60 8.25 3.15
N ASN A 25 10.66 7.70 2.54
CA ASN A 25 11.87 8.46 2.20
C ASN A 25 11.58 9.59 1.20
N VAL A 26 10.74 9.36 0.19
CA VAL A 26 10.34 10.42 -0.76
C VAL A 26 9.45 11.47 -0.10
N PHE A 27 8.50 11.07 0.75
CA PHE A 27 7.70 12.02 1.54
C PHE A 27 8.57 12.88 2.48
N GLN A 28 9.73 12.37 2.91
CA GLN A 28 10.75 13.10 3.67
C GLN A 28 11.68 13.97 2.79
N GLY A 29 11.42 14.07 1.47
CA GLY A 29 12.16 14.93 0.54
C GLY A 29 13.35 14.25 -0.16
N LYS A 30 13.58 12.95 0.02
CA LYS A 30 14.63 12.20 -0.69
C LYS A 30 14.10 11.67 -2.03
N SER A 31 14.14 12.52 -3.05
CA SER A 31 13.65 12.20 -4.41
C SER A 31 14.42 11.05 -5.11
N GLU A 32 15.57 10.62 -4.59
CA GLU A 32 16.35 9.50 -5.13
C GLU A 32 15.57 8.18 -5.13
N HIS A 33 14.63 7.99 -4.21
CA HIS A 33 13.80 6.78 -4.14
C HIS A 33 12.49 6.90 -4.94
N MET A 34 12.29 7.99 -5.70
CA MET A 34 11.07 8.22 -6.49
C MET A 34 10.91 7.19 -7.61
N ASP A 35 11.99 6.86 -8.31
CA ASP A 35 11.93 5.87 -9.40
C ASP A 35 11.63 4.46 -8.87
N ASP A 36 12.25 4.09 -7.75
CA ASP A 36 11.98 2.82 -7.07
C ASP A 36 10.54 2.75 -6.55
N LEU A 37 10.01 3.86 -6.06
CA LEU A 37 8.61 3.97 -5.67
C LEU A 37 7.65 3.73 -6.81
N LEU A 38 7.87 4.42 -7.93
CA LEU A 38 6.98 4.34 -9.08
C LEU A 38 7.04 2.94 -9.70
N LYS A 39 8.24 2.35 -9.77
CA LYS A 39 8.47 1.02 -10.32
C LYS A 39 7.87 -0.09 -9.44
N ASN A 40 8.17 -0.08 -8.14
CA ASN A 40 7.72 -1.13 -7.22
C ASN A 40 6.25 -0.92 -6.85
N GLY A 41 5.84 0.32 -6.59
CA GLY A 41 4.44 0.69 -6.35
C GLY A 41 3.54 0.42 -7.57
N GLY A 42 4.00 0.73 -8.79
CA GLY A 42 3.27 0.40 -10.01
C GLY A 42 3.07 -1.11 -10.22
N THR A 43 4.08 -1.91 -9.88
CA THR A 43 4.00 -3.37 -9.95
C THR A 43 3.02 -3.94 -8.92
N LEU A 44 3.02 -3.38 -7.70
CA LEU A 44 2.08 -3.74 -6.64
C LEU A 44 0.64 -3.37 -7.00
N LEU A 45 0.40 -2.16 -7.51
CA LEU A 45 -0.93 -1.72 -7.94
C LEU A 45 -1.46 -2.57 -9.10
N ARG A 46 -0.59 -2.96 -10.04
CA ARG A 46 -0.95 -3.85 -11.15
C ARG A 46 -1.29 -5.26 -10.68
N LYS A 47 -0.57 -5.79 -9.67
CA LYS A 47 -0.90 -7.08 -9.05
C LYS A 47 -2.21 -7.01 -8.28
N ALA A 48 -2.41 -5.95 -7.50
CA ALA A 48 -3.65 -5.72 -6.76
C ALA A 48 -4.84 -5.61 -7.71
N SER A 49 -4.75 -4.83 -8.79
CA SER A 49 -5.84 -4.66 -9.75
C SER A 49 -6.18 -5.94 -10.51
N LYS A 50 -5.20 -6.83 -10.74
CA LYS A 50 -5.41 -8.08 -11.46
C LYS A 50 -5.90 -9.23 -10.56
N ASN A 51 -5.49 -9.25 -9.29
CA ASN A 51 -5.72 -10.40 -8.41
C ASN A 51 -6.86 -10.18 -7.41
N PHE A 52 -7.27 -8.94 -7.14
CA PHE A 52 -8.32 -8.65 -6.17
C PHE A 52 -9.69 -8.61 -6.83
N THR A 53 -10.71 -9.14 -6.14
CA THR A 53 -12.10 -8.99 -6.59
C THR A 53 -12.59 -7.56 -6.37
N PRO A 54 -13.61 -7.09 -7.13
CA PRO A 54 -14.15 -5.73 -6.96
C PRO A 54 -14.59 -5.43 -5.52
N THR A 55 -15.23 -6.40 -4.85
CA THR A 55 -15.66 -6.26 -3.45
C THR A 55 -14.48 -6.06 -2.52
N GLN A 56 -13.40 -6.83 -2.68
CA GLN A 56 -12.20 -6.69 -1.85
C GLN A 56 -11.49 -5.35 -2.09
N MET A 57 -11.48 -4.84 -3.33
CA MET A 57 -10.93 -3.50 -3.61
C MET A 57 -11.75 -2.40 -2.95
N VAL A 58 -13.09 -2.45 -3.04
CA VAL A 58 -13.97 -1.45 -2.41
C VAL A 58 -13.79 -1.45 -0.89
N LEU A 59 -13.77 -2.62 -0.26
CA LEU A 59 -13.52 -2.75 1.18
C LEU A 59 -12.11 -2.27 1.55
N GLY A 60 -11.11 -2.57 0.71
CA GLY A 60 -9.73 -2.11 0.91
C GLY A 60 -9.61 -0.60 0.88
N VAL A 61 -10.23 0.07 -0.10
CA VAL A 61 -10.26 1.54 -0.18
C VAL A 61 -10.99 2.15 1.01
N ALA A 62 -12.13 1.58 1.42
CA ALA A 62 -12.88 2.05 2.58
C ALA A 62 -12.05 1.94 3.87
N ALA A 63 -11.37 0.81 4.08
CA ALA A 63 -10.48 0.61 5.22
C ALA A 63 -9.32 1.61 5.24
N LEU A 64 -8.67 1.84 4.08
CA LEU A 64 -7.60 2.83 3.94
C LEU A 64 -8.09 4.25 4.28
N ALA A 65 -9.30 4.62 3.84
CA ALA A 65 -9.88 5.93 4.15
C ALA A 65 -10.12 6.12 5.65
N VAL A 66 -10.68 5.11 6.33
CA VAL A 66 -10.89 5.15 7.79
C VAL A 66 -9.57 5.32 8.53
N VAL A 67 -8.54 4.54 8.16
CA VAL A 67 -7.21 4.66 8.77
C VAL A 67 -6.63 6.05 8.56
N ALA A 68 -6.71 6.59 7.34
CA ALA A 68 -6.23 7.94 7.03
C ALA A 68 -6.90 9.01 7.90
N ILE A 69 -8.24 8.96 8.04
CA ILE A 69 -9.00 9.90 8.88
C ILE A 69 -8.52 9.82 10.34
N VAL A 70 -8.35 8.61 10.87
CA VAL A 70 -7.88 8.41 12.26
C VAL A 70 -6.47 8.95 12.46
N VAL A 71 -5.55 8.68 11.53
CA VAL A 71 -4.16 9.17 11.61
C VAL A 71 -4.10 10.69 11.53
N ILE A 72 -4.84 11.31 10.59
CA ILE A 72 -4.89 12.77 10.45
C ILE A 72 -5.46 13.41 11.72
N ASN A 73 -6.57 12.88 12.25
CA ASN A 73 -7.16 13.40 13.47
C ASN A 73 -6.22 13.27 14.68
N ARG A 74 -5.43 12.19 14.76
CA ARG A 74 -4.41 12.03 15.81
C ARG A 74 -3.30 13.06 15.66
N ALA A 75 -2.76 13.22 14.46
CA ALA A 75 -1.70 14.19 14.18
C ALA A 75 -2.15 15.65 14.38
N ALA A 76 -3.43 15.96 14.18
CA ALA A 76 -3.99 17.29 14.41
C ALA A 76 -4.28 17.61 15.89
N GLN A 77 -4.23 16.62 16.78
CA GLN A 77 -4.45 16.76 18.23
C GLN A 77 -3.13 16.85 19.02
N GLU A 78 -1.98 16.68 18.36
CA GLU A 78 -0.65 16.96 18.89
C GLU A 78 -0.20 18.40 18.56
#